data_AF-A0A6G8I5K1-F1
#
_entry.id   AF-A0A6G8I5K1-F1
#
_cell.length_a   1.000
_cell.length_b   1.000
_cell.length_c   1.000
_cell.angle_alpha   90.00
_cell.angle_beta   90.00
_cell.angle_gamma   90.00
#
_symmetry.space_group_name_H-M   'P 1'
#
loop_
_entity.id
_entity.type
_entity.pdbx_description
1 polymer ?
#
loop_
_entity_poly.entity_id
_entity_poly.type
_entity_poly.pdbx_seq_one_letter_code
_entity_poly.pdbx_strand_id
1 'polypeptide(L)'
;MRGSYELAVFGSALTPIVDPVEIQHLDQRLIDAINWFGDAATDSNASASIVKYVSAIERLFFGKFEPGRTKIFAGRVTSVLDAFGCDENHCVHEQALAVYKTRSALVHGDNFPTEDELHKIERLAAALSRMCLLCSTQLYPMMSQAFDNPDPTTLEEVMKRIGIEGLDWLAEASGFSK
;
A
#
# COMPACT_ATOMS: atom_id res chain seq x y z
N MET A 1 1.36 21.87 7.51
CA MET A 1 0.32 22.02 6.48
C MET A 1 0.23 20.75 5.61
N ARG A 2 0.34 19.54 6.22
CA ARG A 2 0.23 18.25 5.49
C ARG A 2 -1.24 17.85 5.33
N GLY A 3 -1.98 17.75 6.44
CA GLY A 3 -3.35 17.20 6.49
C GLY A 3 -4.40 17.73 5.51
N SER A 4 -4.27 18.96 4.98
CA SER A 4 -5.22 19.49 3.99
C SER A 4 -5.09 18.80 2.62
N TYR A 5 -3.88 18.33 2.27
CA TYR A 5 -3.62 17.66 1.00
C TYR A 5 -4.13 16.23 0.99
N GLU A 6 -3.81 15.42 2.02
CA GLU A 6 -4.28 14.03 2.05
C GLU A 6 -5.81 13.97 2.13
N LEU A 7 -6.44 14.89 2.87
CA LEU A 7 -7.91 15.01 2.91
C LEU A 7 -8.50 15.37 1.53
N ALA A 8 -7.83 16.22 0.75
CA ALA A 8 -8.28 16.53 -0.61
C ALA A 8 -8.19 15.32 -1.53
N VAL A 9 -7.10 14.55 -1.45
CA VAL A 9 -6.92 13.33 -2.25
C VAL A 9 -7.96 12.26 -1.87
N PHE A 10 -8.16 12.03 -0.56
CA PHE A 10 -9.20 11.12 -0.10
C PHE A 10 -10.60 11.59 -0.53
N GLY A 11 -10.90 12.89 -0.41
CA GLY A 11 -12.16 13.46 -0.85
C GLY A 11 -12.39 13.30 -2.36
N SER A 12 -11.34 13.48 -3.16
CA SER A 12 -11.40 13.25 -4.62
C SER A 12 -11.75 11.80 -4.94
N ALA A 13 -11.09 10.83 -4.29
CA ALA A 13 -11.39 9.41 -4.51
C ALA A 13 -12.82 9.03 -4.11
N LEU A 14 -13.42 9.72 -3.13
CA LEU A 14 -14.80 9.47 -2.69
C LEU A 14 -15.85 10.19 -3.55
N THR A 15 -15.47 11.22 -4.32
CA THR A 15 -16.41 12.03 -5.12
C THR A 15 -17.22 11.18 -6.10
N PRO A 16 -16.61 10.22 -6.85
CA PRO A 16 -17.35 9.37 -7.76
C PRO A 16 -18.38 8.43 -7.11
N ILE A 17 -18.25 8.16 -5.80
CA ILE A 17 -19.21 7.32 -5.05
C ILE A 17 -20.50 8.10 -4.79
N VAL A 18 -20.39 9.42 -4.58
CA VAL A 18 -21.52 10.30 -4.23
C VAL A 18 -22.13 11.00 -5.45
N ASP A 19 -21.36 11.16 -6.52
CA ASP A 19 -21.78 11.68 -7.83
C ASP A 19 -21.25 10.73 -8.92
N PRO A 20 -22.11 9.98 -9.65
CA PRO A 20 -21.67 8.90 -10.52
C PRO A 20 -20.93 9.42 -11.76
N VAL A 21 -19.65 9.72 -11.58
CA VAL A 21 -18.64 9.95 -12.61
C VAL A 21 -17.79 8.68 -12.74
N GLU A 22 -17.18 8.45 -13.90
CA GLU A 22 -16.27 7.32 -14.11
C GLU A 22 -15.12 7.35 -13.07
N ILE A 23 -14.95 6.25 -12.33
CA ILE A 23 -13.91 6.12 -11.31
C ILE A 23 -12.60 5.75 -11.99
N GLN A 24 -11.57 6.58 -11.85
CA GLN A 24 -10.23 6.25 -12.36
C GLN A 24 -9.69 4.99 -11.69
N HIS A 25 -8.81 4.26 -12.39
CA HIS A 25 -8.38 2.95 -11.89
C HIS A 25 -7.70 3.07 -10.52
N LEU A 26 -6.76 4.00 -10.35
CA LEU A 26 -6.05 4.19 -9.08
C LEU A 26 -6.97 4.62 -7.93
N ASP A 27 -7.97 5.45 -8.20
CA ASP A 27 -8.94 5.87 -7.18
C ASP A 27 -9.73 4.66 -6.66
N GLN A 28 -10.19 3.79 -7.55
CA GLN A 28 -10.87 2.56 -7.14
C GLN A 28 -9.95 1.67 -6.29
N ARG A 29 -8.66 1.56 -6.65
CA ARG A 29 -7.69 0.79 -5.86
C ARG A 29 -7.47 1.39 -4.47
N LEU A 30 -7.42 2.71 -4.36
CA LEU A 30 -7.28 3.40 -3.09
C LEU A 30 -8.50 3.16 -2.21
N ILE A 31 -9.72 3.29 -2.76
CA ILE A 31 -10.97 2.99 -2.07
C ILE A 31 -10.99 1.54 -1.57
N ASP A 32 -10.63 0.59 -2.43
CA ASP A 32 -10.58 -0.83 -2.06
C ASP A 32 -9.58 -1.07 -0.92
N ALA A 33 -8.41 -0.43 -0.96
CA ALA A 33 -7.41 -0.55 0.10
C ALA A 33 -7.89 0.07 1.42
N ILE A 34 -8.59 1.21 1.38
CA ILE A 34 -9.21 1.83 2.55
C ILE A 34 -10.27 0.89 3.15
N ASN A 35 -11.10 0.26 2.32
CA ASN A 35 -12.10 -0.70 2.78
C ASN A 35 -11.44 -1.91 3.46
N TRP A 36 -10.39 -2.49 2.86
CA TRP A 36 -9.63 -3.58 3.48
C TRP A 36 -9.00 -3.18 4.81
N PHE A 37 -8.43 -1.97 4.89
CA PHE A 37 -7.85 -1.45 6.13
C PHE A 37 -8.90 -1.24 7.22
N GLY A 38 -10.04 -0.65 6.87
CA GLY A 38 -11.14 -0.41 7.80
C GLY A 38 -11.72 -1.72 8.35
N ASP A 39 -11.97 -2.68 7.47
CA ASP A 39 -12.44 -4.02 7.85
C ASP A 39 -11.44 -4.71 8.78
N ALA A 40 -10.14 -4.69 8.45
CA ALA A 40 -9.07 -5.22 9.31
C ALA A 40 -9.05 -4.57 10.71
N ALA A 41 -9.20 -3.25 10.78
CA ALA A 41 -9.13 -2.50 12.04
C ALA A 41 -10.31 -2.77 12.98
N THR A 42 -11.41 -3.31 12.45
CA THR A 42 -12.61 -3.65 13.23
C THR A 42 -12.80 -5.16 13.43
N ASP A 43 -11.94 -5.99 12.84
CA ASP A 43 -12.04 -7.44 12.97
C ASP A 43 -11.51 -7.90 14.33
N SER A 44 -12.30 -8.73 15.00
CA SER A 44 -11.93 -9.34 16.28
C SER A 44 -10.89 -10.47 16.15
N ASN A 45 -10.71 -11.00 14.94
CA ASN A 45 -9.79 -12.10 14.67
C ASN A 45 -8.46 -11.56 14.11
N ALA A 46 -7.41 -11.60 14.93
CA ALA A 46 -6.08 -11.09 14.56
C ALA A 46 -5.50 -11.72 13.28
N SER A 47 -5.75 -13.01 13.04
CA SER A 47 -5.35 -13.67 11.80
C SER A 47 -6.04 -13.05 10.58
N ALA A 48 -7.36 -12.84 10.67
CA ALA A 48 -8.12 -12.19 9.61
C ALA A 48 -7.66 -10.73 9.41
N SER A 49 -7.40 -9.99 10.49
CA SER A 49 -6.85 -8.63 10.45
C SER A 49 -5.53 -8.57 9.68
N ILE A 50 -4.58 -9.49 9.97
CA ILE A 50 -3.29 -9.56 9.28
C ILE A 50 -3.49 -9.79 7.77
N VAL A 51 -4.36 -10.74 7.40
CA VAL A 51 -4.65 -11.03 5.99
C VAL A 51 -5.20 -9.78 5.30
N LYS A 52 -6.18 -9.11 5.91
CA LYS A 52 -6.83 -7.91 5.38
C LYS A 52 -5.88 -6.72 5.26
N TYR A 53 -5.03 -6.46 6.26
CA TYR A 53 -4.01 -5.40 6.17
C TYR A 53 -3.01 -5.64 5.04
N VAL A 54 -2.59 -6.89 4.83
CA VAL A 54 -1.73 -7.26 3.69
C VAL A 54 -2.48 -7.11 2.38
N SER A 55 -3.76 -7.49 2.31
CA SER A 55 -4.59 -7.30 1.13
C SER A 55 -4.74 -5.82 0.75
N ALA A 56 -4.85 -4.91 1.74
CA ALA A 56 -4.84 -3.48 1.49
C ALA A 56 -3.53 -3.03 0.81
N ILE A 57 -2.38 -3.46 1.33
CA ILE A 57 -1.06 -3.11 0.74
C ILE A 57 -0.90 -3.74 -0.66
N GLU A 58 -1.30 -5.00 -0.84
CA GLU A 58 -1.28 -5.67 -2.15
C GLU A 58 -2.16 -4.89 -3.15
N ARG A 59 -3.33 -4.42 -2.72
CA ARG A 59 -4.21 -3.60 -3.56
C ARG A 59 -3.59 -2.25 -3.92
N LEU A 60 -2.77 -1.66 -3.06
CA LEU A 60 -2.09 -0.41 -3.38
C LEU A 60 -0.95 -0.60 -4.40
N PHE A 61 -0.13 -1.63 -4.22
CA PHE A 61 1.18 -1.69 -4.90
C PHE A 61 1.32 -2.76 -5.97
N PHE A 62 0.33 -3.62 -6.20
CA PHE A 62 0.44 -4.73 -7.16
C PHE A 62 -0.56 -4.61 -8.30
N GLY A 63 -0.08 -4.27 -9.50
CA GLY A 63 -0.90 -4.12 -10.68
C GLY A 63 -1.29 -5.47 -11.29
N LYS A 64 -0.28 -6.33 -11.55
CA LYS A 64 -0.48 -7.68 -12.10
C LYS A 64 0.08 -8.74 -11.16
N PHE A 65 -0.34 -10.00 -11.37
CA PHE A 65 0.21 -11.12 -10.61
C PHE A 65 1.61 -11.47 -11.12
N GLU A 66 2.57 -11.62 -10.19
CA GLU A 66 3.94 -12.08 -10.47
C GLU A 66 4.39 -13.12 -9.43
N PRO A 67 5.19 -14.13 -9.83
CA PRO A 67 5.79 -15.08 -8.90
C PRO A 67 6.81 -14.41 -7.97
N GLY A 68 7.06 -14.99 -6.79
CA GLY A 68 8.05 -14.46 -5.84
C GLY A 68 7.57 -13.32 -4.95
N ARG A 69 6.25 -13.22 -4.73
CA ARG A 69 5.59 -12.09 -4.04
C ARG A 69 6.18 -11.69 -2.70
N THR A 70 6.72 -12.62 -1.89
CA THR A 70 7.22 -12.26 -0.56
C THR A 70 8.35 -11.23 -0.59
N LYS A 71 9.36 -11.44 -1.44
CA LYS A 71 10.47 -10.48 -1.59
C LYS A 71 10.02 -9.20 -2.29
N ILE A 72 9.13 -9.33 -3.29
CA ILE A 72 8.58 -8.19 -4.02
C ILE A 72 7.76 -7.30 -3.09
N PHE A 73 6.97 -7.89 -2.19
CA PHE A 73 6.16 -7.19 -1.20
C PHE A 73 7.03 -6.39 -0.24
N ALA A 74 8.01 -7.04 0.40
CA ALA A 74 8.92 -6.35 1.31
C ALA A 74 9.70 -5.24 0.59
N GLY A 75 10.18 -5.51 -0.62
CA GLY A 75 10.86 -4.53 -1.47
C GLY A 75 9.98 -3.31 -1.78
N ARG A 76 8.75 -3.51 -2.28
CA ARG A 76 7.83 -2.41 -2.62
C ARG A 76 7.47 -1.55 -1.43
N VAL A 77 7.13 -2.17 -0.30
CA VAL A 77 6.82 -1.43 0.93
C VAL A 77 8.02 -0.60 1.35
N THR A 78 9.22 -1.18 1.35
CA THR A 78 10.45 -0.47 1.72
C THR A 78 10.72 0.70 0.77
N SER A 79 10.73 0.46 -0.55
CA SER A 79 11.01 1.49 -1.54
C SER A 79 10.04 2.67 -1.47
N VAL A 80 8.74 2.41 -1.27
CA VAL A 80 7.75 3.48 -1.13
C VAL A 80 7.97 4.24 0.18
N LEU A 81 8.09 3.54 1.30
CA LEU A 81 8.24 4.20 2.61
C LEU A 81 9.54 5.00 2.68
N ASP A 82 10.65 4.46 2.17
CA ASP A 82 11.93 5.16 2.07
C ASP A 82 11.84 6.42 1.20
N ALA A 83 11.19 6.34 0.03
CA ALA A 83 11.00 7.48 -0.86
C ALA A 83 10.25 8.66 -0.21
N PHE A 84 9.38 8.39 0.77
CA PHE A 84 8.64 9.38 1.54
C PHE A 84 9.24 9.66 2.93
N GLY A 85 10.44 9.16 3.22
CA GLY A 85 11.15 9.38 4.49
C GLY A 85 10.49 8.71 5.70
N CYS A 86 9.78 7.59 5.48
CA CYS A 86 9.04 6.84 6.50
C CYS A 86 9.81 5.59 7.01
N ASP A 87 11.05 5.35 6.58
CA ASP A 87 11.91 4.24 7.05
C ASP A 87 13.14 4.74 7.85
N GLU A 88 12.90 5.56 8.87
CA GLU A 88 13.99 6.18 9.66
C GLU A 88 14.96 5.17 10.29
N ASN A 89 14.48 3.97 10.62
CA ASN A 89 15.24 2.93 11.33
C ASN A 89 15.71 1.78 10.42
N HIS A 90 15.52 1.88 9.10
CA HIS A 90 15.90 0.86 8.11
C HIS A 90 15.39 -0.56 8.43
N CYS A 91 14.25 -0.64 9.12
CA CYS A 91 13.68 -1.90 9.61
C CYS A 91 12.37 -2.25 8.89
N VAL A 92 11.87 -1.37 8.02
CA VAL A 92 10.63 -1.59 7.26
C VAL A 92 10.72 -2.86 6.42
N HIS A 93 11.87 -3.14 5.80
CA HIS A 93 12.05 -4.35 4.99
C HIS A 93 11.84 -5.63 5.81
N GLU A 94 12.48 -5.74 6.98
CA GLU A 94 12.36 -6.90 7.85
C GLU A 94 10.94 -7.06 8.41
N GLN A 95 10.31 -5.94 8.79
CA GLN A 95 8.92 -5.94 9.26
C GLN A 95 7.95 -6.39 8.17
N ALA A 96 8.07 -5.85 6.96
CA ALA A 96 7.24 -6.21 5.82
C ALA A 96 7.43 -7.68 5.44
N LEU A 97 8.68 -8.18 5.51
CA LEU A 97 8.98 -9.59 5.28
C LEU A 97 8.32 -10.49 6.34
N ALA A 98 8.39 -10.12 7.61
CA ALA A 98 7.75 -10.86 8.70
C ALA A 98 6.23 -10.90 8.51
N VAL A 99 5.59 -9.75 8.28
CA VAL A 99 4.14 -9.64 8.06
C VAL A 99 3.70 -10.50 6.88
N TYR A 100 4.41 -10.44 5.74
CA TYR A 100 4.01 -11.23 4.56
C TYR A 100 4.20 -12.73 4.77
N LYS A 101 5.28 -13.16 5.43
CA LYS A 101 5.49 -14.57 5.78
C LYS A 101 4.37 -15.09 6.68
N THR A 102 4.01 -14.33 7.71
CA THR A 102 2.90 -14.69 8.60
C THR A 102 1.58 -14.77 7.83
N ARG A 103 1.24 -13.80 6.99
CA ARG A 103 0.04 -13.87 6.13
C ARG A 103 0.08 -15.08 5.20
N SER A 104 1.22 -15.39 4.59
CA SER A 104 1.37 -16.55 3.71
C SER A 104 1.08 -17.84 4.46
N ALA A 105 1.67 -18.03 5.64
CA ALA A 105 1.41 -19.18 6.50
C ALA A 105 -0.08 -19.28 6.88
N LEU A 106 -0.77 -18.15 7.16
CA LEU A 106 -2.18 -18.12 7.61
C LEU A 106 -3.08 -18.69 6.52
N VAL A 107 -2.85 -18.25 5.29
CA VAL A 107 -3.63 -18.65 4.12
C VAL A 107 -3.37 -20.10 3.71
N HIS A 108 -2.17 -20.62 4.00
CA HIS A 108 -1.80 -22.00 3.68
C HIS A 108 -2.04 -23.00 4.82
N GLY A 109 -2.49 -22.54 5.99
CA GLY A 109 -2.80 -23.39 7.13
C GLY A 109 -1.57 -23.97 7.83
N ASP A 110 -0.41 -23.31 7.71
CA ASP A 110 0.80 -23.70 8.45
C ASP A 110 0.64 -23.43 9.95
N ASN A 111 1.41 -24.10 10.81
CA ASN A 111 1.34 -23.88 12.27
C ASN A 111 1.76 -22.45 12.66
N PHE A 112 0.94 -21.82 13.52
CA PHE A 112 1.04 -20.41 13.85
C PHE A 112 1.91 -20.08 15.06
N PRO A 113 2.44 -18.84 15.13
CA PRO A 113 3.06 -18.30 16.34
C PRO A 113 2.10 -18.33 17.52
N THR A 114 2.65 -18.16 18.72
CA THR A 114 1.84 -17.92 19.93
C THR A 114 0.90 -16.72 19.74
N GLU A 115 -0.16 -16.63 20.54
CA GLU A 115 -1.14 -15.52 20.48
C GLU A 115 -0.46 -14.14 20.62
N ASP A 116 0.55 -14.03 21.49
CA ASP A 116 1.35 -12.82 21.68
C ASP A 116 2.13 -12.41 20.43
N GLU A 117 2.72 -13.38 19.73
CA GLU A 117 3.43 -13.14 18.48
C GLU A 117 2.47 -12.73 17.36
N LEU A 118 1.28 -13.30 17.32
CA LEU A 118 0.24 -12.95 16.34
C LEU A 118 -0.18 -11.47 16.51
N HIS A 119 -0.48 -11.04 17.74
CA HIS A 119 -0.81 -9.64 18.01
C HIS A 119 0.35 -8.67 17.74
N LYS A 120 1.60 -9.11 17.94
CA LYS A 120 2.76 -8.31 17.54
C LYS A 120 2.80 -8.11 16.02
N ILE A 121 2.56 -9.16 15.24
CA ILE A 121 2.52 -9.08 13.77
C ILE A 121 1.33 -8.25 13.30
N GLU A 122 0.17 -8.39 13.93
CA GLU A 122 -1.02 -7.58 13.63
C GLU A 122 -0.72 -6.07 13.78
N ARG A 123 -0.11 -5.65 14.89
CA ARG A 123 0.29 -4.24 15.08
C ARG A 123 1.26 -3.76 14.02
N LEU A 124 2.21 -4.60 13.61
CA LEU A 124 3.14 -4.28 12.52
C LEU A 124 2.41 -4.15 11.18
N ALA A 125 1.50 -5.08 10.86
CA ALA A 125 0.70 -5.06 9.65
C ALA A 125 -0.18 -3.79 9.58
N ALA A 126 -0.82 -3.42 10.69
CA ALA A 126 -1.62 -2.20 10.81
C ALA A 126 -0.77 -0.94 10.57
N ALA A 127 0.41 -0.86 11.20
CA ALA A 127 1.32 0.28 11.04
C ALA A 127 1.81 0.42 9.60
N LEU A 128 2.29 -0.66 8.98
CA LEU A 128 2.74 -0.67 7.59
C LEU A 128 1.60 -0.30 6.65
N SER A 129 0.42 -0.89 6.81
CA SER A 129 -0.74 -0.63 5.95
C SER A 129 -1.18 0.83 6.03
N ARG A 130 -1.23 1.40 7.24
CA ARG A 130 -1.51 2.83 7.44
C ARG A 130 -0.50 3.74 6.73
N MET A 131 0.79 3.45 6.86
CA MET A 131 1.83 4.24 6.19
C MET A 131 1.75 4.12 4.67
N CYS A 132 1.49 2.92 4.15
CA CYS A 132 1.30 2.68 2.71
C CYS A 132 0.11 3.46 2.15
N LEU A 133 -1.02 3.48 2.87
CA LEU A 133 -2.18 4.29 2.50
C LEU A 133 -1.83 5.78 2.41
N LEU A 134 -1.14 6.32 3.42
CA LEU A 134 -0.73 7.73 3.43
C LEU A 134 0.24 8.05 2.30
N CYS A 135 1.27 7.22 2.08
CA CYS A 135 2.18 7.38 0.95
C CYS A 135 1.45 7.32 -0.40
N SER A 136 0.44 6.47 -0.51
CA SER A 136 -0.36 6.33 -1.74
C SER A 136 -1.15 7.59 -2.09
N THR A 137 -1.55 8.40 -1.09
CA THR A 137 -2.18 9.70 -1.35
C THR A 137 -1.25 10.71 -2.02
N GLN A 138 0.06 10.50 -1.95
CA GLN A 138 1.05 11.32 -2.65
C GLN A 138 1.46 10.65 -3.97
N LEU A 139 1.68 9.33 -3.95
CA LEU A 139 2.12 8.56 -5.10
C LEU A 139 1.09 8.52 -6.24
N TYR A 140 -0.19 8.28 -5.94
CA TYR A 140 -1.21 8.09 -6.97
C TYR A 140 -1.51 9.38 -7.78
N PRO A 141 -1.57 10.57 -7.17
CA PRO A 141 -1.65 11.81 -7.94
C PRO A 141 -0.45 12.01 -8.87
N MET A 142 0.78 11.71 -8.42
CA MET A 142 1.97 11.80 -9.29
C MET A 142 1.86 10.85 -10.50
N MET A 143 1.44 9.61 -10.27
CA MET A 143 1.19 8.64 -11.34
C MET A 143 0.11 9.12 -12.31
N SER A 144 -1.00 9.66 -11.80
CA SER A 144 -2.13 10.10 -12.61
C SER A 144 -1.76 11.29 -13.49
N GLN A 145 -0.96 12.22 -12.95
CA GLN A 145 -0.43 13.37 -13.70
C GLN A 145 0.57 12.94 -14.79
N ALA A 146 1.41 11.93 -14.51
CA ALA A 146 2.43 11.48 -15.45
C ALA A 146 1.89 10.57 -16.58
N PHE A 147 0.81 9.82 -16.35
CA PHE A 147 0.37 8.75 -17.26
C PHE A 147 -1.09 8.79 -17.73
N ASP A 148 -1.91 9.76 -17.28
CA ASP A 148 -3.33 9.92 -17.64
C ASP A 148 -4.16 8.61 -17.51
N ASN A 149 -4.73 8.39 -16.32
CA ASN A 149 -5.48 7.17 -15.93
C ASN A 149 -4.67 5.85 -16.06
N PRO A 150 -3.61 5.68 -15.26
CA PRO A 150 -2.73 4.50 -15.34
C PRO A 150 -3.46 3.19 -15.01
N ASP A 151 -3.31 2.21 -15.90
CA ASP A 151 -3.91 0.88 -15.79
C ASP A 151 -3.08 -0.04 -14.84
N PRO A 152 -3.52 -1.30 -14.59
CA PRO A 152 -2.73 -2.22 -13.78
C PRO A 152 -1.35 -2.55 -14.36
N THR A 153 -1.15 -2.43 -15.68
CA THR A 153 0.15 -2.63 -16.33
C THR A 153 1.09 -1.49 -15.99
N THR A 154 0.63 -0.25 -16.17
CA THR A 154 1.37 0.96 -15.85
C THR A 154 1.72 1.00 -14.36
N LEU A 155 0.77 0.68 -13.47
CA LEU A 155 1.06 0.58 -12.03
C LEU A 155 2.23 -0.38 -11.76
N GLU A 156 2.21 -1.55 -12.40
CA GLU A 156 3.24 -2.57 -12.20
C GLU A 156 4.62 -2.10 -12.68
N GLU A 157 4.68 -1.43 -13.83
CA GLU A 157 5.91 -0.86 -14.39
C GLU A 157 6.48 0.25 -13.49
N VAL A 158 5.63 1.18 -13.05
CA VAL A 158 6.03 2.28 -12.16
C VAL A 158 6.55 1.72 -10.83
N MET A 159 5.87 0.75 -10.23
CA MET A 159 6.31 0.15 -8.97
C MET A 159 7.63 -0.60 -9.09
N LYS A 160 7.90 -1.26 -10.21
CA LYS A 160 9.22 -1.85 -10.50
C LYS A 160 10.28 -0.77 -10.62
N ARG A 161 9.97 0.30 -11.35
CA ARG A 161 10.91 1.40 -11.58
C ARG A 161 11.25 2.14 -10.29
N ILE A 162 10.29 2.35 -9.40
CA ILE A 162 10.53 2.91 -8.05
C ILE A 162 11.51 2.04 -7.26
N GLY A 163 11.41 0.70 -7.37
CA GLY A 163 12.33 -0.21 -6.69
C GLY A 163 13.78 -0.18 -7.21
N ILE A 164 14.02 0.37 -8.40
CA ILE A 164 15.35 0.40 -9.05
C ILE A 164 15.93 1.82 -9.06
N GLU A 165 15.11 2.80 -9.45
CA GLU A 165 15.51 4.18 -9.72
C GLU A 165 15.07 5.16 -8.63
N GLY A 166 14.27 4.71 -7.66
CA GLY A 166 13.63 5.60 -6.68
C GLY A 166 12.44 6.38 -7.25
N LEU A 167 11.98 7.39 -6.52
CA LEU A 167 10.76 8.15 -6.85
C LEU A 167 11.02 9.43 -7.66
N ASP A 168 12.27 9.92 -7.72
CA ASP A 168 12.57 11.26 -8.22
C ASP A 168 12.14 11.47 -9.69
N TRP A 169 12.34 10.47 -10.56
CA TRP A 169 11.91 10.55 -11.96
C TRP A 169 10.39 10.76 -12.12
N LEU A 170 9.59 10.22 -11.20
CA LEU A 170 8.14 10.34 -11.23
C LEU A 170 7.71 11.71 -10.68
N ALA A 171 8.40 12.20 -9.65
CA ALA A 171 8.19 13.55 -9.12
C ALA A 171 8.49 14.61 -10.20
N GLU A 172 9.57 14.45 -10.95
CA GLU A 172 9.92 15.32 -12.08
C GLU A 172 8.86 15.26 -13.19
N ALA A 173 8.42 14.05 -13.59
CA ALA A 173 7.43 13.87 -14.65
C ALA A 173 6.04 14.41 -14.28
N SER A 174 5.69 14.44 -12.99
CA SER A 174 4.42 14.96 -12.49
C SER A 174 4.45 16.46 -12.18
N GLY A 175 5.62 17.10 -12.19
CA GLY A 175 5.76 18.50 -11.74
C GLY A 175 5.56 18.67 -10.23
N PHE A 176 5.69 17.60 -9.45
CA PHE A 176 5.51 17.61 -8.01
C PHE A 176 6.76 18.17 -7.32
N SER A 177 6.66 19.38 -6.74
CA SER A 177 7.70 19.88 -5.84
C SER A 177 7.50 19.29 -4.45
N LYS A 178 8.54 18.66 -3.88
CA LYS A 178 8.60 18.32 -2.45
C LYS A 178 8.43 19.56 -1.57
#